data_AF-A0A353GYB1-F1
#
_entry.id   AF-A0A353GYB1-F1
#
_cell.length_a   1.000
_cell.length_b   1.000
_cell.length_c   1.000
_cell.angle_alpha   90.00
_cell.angle_beta   90.00
_cell.angle_gamma   90.00
#
_symmetry.space_group_name_H-M   'P 1'
#
loop_
_entity.id
_entity.type
_entity.pdbx_description
1 polymer ?
#
loop_
_entity_poly.entity_id
_entity_poly.type
_entity_poly.pdbx_seq_one_letter_code
_entity_poly.pdbx_strand_id
1 'polypeptide(L)'
;HYDPYWNQENHPSMRTICGHSDIDAAEFTGLSGSAPFRPAGAFDGKVTCSELANNFSFWARFGRACGEPFNAKDFLGRNPQWNWLQGYLKDRPSQPWTLFRAKA
;
A
#
# COMPACT_ATOMS: atom_id res chain seq x y z
N HIS A 1 1.11 -8.59 -8.42
CA HIS A 1 1.67 -8.98 -7.11
C HIS A 1 2.12 -10.42 -7.23
N TYR A 2 3.42 -10.71 -7.22
CA TYR A 2 3.94 -12.09 -7.26
C TYR A 2 4.61 -12.38 -5.92
N ASP A 3 4.16 -13.42 -5.22
CA ASP A 3 4.71 -13.81 -3.93
C ASP A 3 5.71 -14.97 -4.12
N PRO A 4 7.03 -14.72 -3.98
CA PRO A 4 8.04 -15.72 -4.29
C PRO A 4 8.11 -16.85 -3.26
N TYR A 5 7.60 -16.65 -2.04
CA TYR A 5 7.61 -17.69 -1.00
C TYR A 5 6.48 -18.70 -1.21
N TRP A 6 5.32 -18.22 -1.70
CA TRP A 6 4.20 -19.07 -2.07
C TRP A 6 4.27 -19.56 -3.52
N ASN A 7 5.15 -18.99 -4.35
CA ASN A 7 5.23 -19.24 -5.79
C ASN A 7 3.88 -18.99 -6.49
N GLN A 8 3.23 -17.87 -6.15
CA GLN A 8 1.89 -17.52 -6.63
C GLN A 8 1.85 -16.15 -7.31
N GLU A 9 1.20 -16.12 -8.48
CA GLU A 9 0.79 -14.88 -9.13
C GLU A 9 -0.47 -14.30 -8.48
N ASN A 10 -0.65 -12.98 -8.61
CA ASN A 10 -1.77 -12.23 -8.06
C ASN A 10 -2.02 -12.47 -6.57
N HIS A 11 -0.96 -12.72 -5.81
CA HIS A 11 -1.00 -12.88 -4.36
C HIS A 11 -0.44 -11.60 -3.69
N PRO A 12 -1.26 -10.57 -3.45
CA PRO A 12 -0.84 -9.38 -2.72
C PRO A 12 -0.54 -9.74 -1.27
N SER A 13 0.67 -9.39 -0.83
CA SER A 13 1.14 -9.66 0.54
C SER A 13 2.16 -8.59 0.94
N MET A 14 2.79 -8.70 2.11
CA MET A 14 3.88 -7.77 2.44
C MET A 14 5.14 -8.01 1.59
N ARG A 15 5.23 -9.17 0.92
CA ARG A 15 6.42 -9.64 0.19
C ARG A 15 6.43 -9.23 -1.27
N THR A 16 5.56 -8.29 -1.65
CA THR A 16 5.44 -7.78 -3.01
C THR A 16 5.78 -6.29 -3.08
N ILE A 17 6.20 -5.80 -4.26
CA ILE A 17 6.65 -4.40 -4.46
C ILE A 17 5.62 -3.38 -3.92
N CYS A 18 4.36 -3.52 -4.30
CA CYS A 18 3.27 -2.86 -3.62
C CYS A 18 2.89 -3.77 -2.44
N GLY A 19 3.31 -3.42 -1.22
CA GLY A 19 3.05 -4.25 -0.04
C GLY A 19 1.61 -4.11 0.45
N HIS A 20 0.99 -5.24 0.80
CA HIS A 20 -0.38 -5.34 1.33
C HIS A 20 -0.38 -6.16 2.64
N SER A 21 0.16 -5.63 3.74
CA SER A 21 0.21 -6.41 4.98
C SER A 21 -1.14 -6.54 5.68
N ASP A 22 -2.13 -5.71 5.30
CA ASP A 22 -3.51 -5.70 5.82
C ASP A 22 -4.35 -6.90 5.37
N ILE A 23 -3.86 -7.69 4.42
CA ILE A 23 -4.46 -8.94 3.95
C ILE A 23 -3.46 -10.11 4.02
N ASP A 24 -2.29 -9.91 4.64
CA ASP A 24 -1.26 -10.94 4.81
C ASP A 24 -1.36 -11.57 6.20
N ALA A 25 -1.52 -12.90 6.26
CA ALA A 25 -1.55 -13.68 7.50
C ALA A 25 -0.18 -13.75 8.21
N ALA A 26 0.86 -13.20 7.59
CA ALA A 26 2.20 -13.03 8.10
C ALA A 26 3.04 -14.32 8.27
N GLU A 27 2.71 -15.40 7.54
CA GLU A 27 3.32 -16.72 7.64
C GLU A 27 4.81 -16.78 7.25
N PHE A 28 5.25 -15.96 6.29
CA PHE A 28 6.63 -15.97 5.76
C PHE A 28 7.35 -14.64 5.87
N THR A 29 7.13 -13.92 6.95
CA THR A 29 7.47 -12.49 6.99
C THR A 29 8.88 -12.23 7.47
N GLY A 30 9.53 -13.18 8.15
CA GLY A 30 10.89 -13.06 8.71
C GLY A 30 11.08 -11.94 9.74
N LEU A 31 10.14 -11.00 9.80
CA LEU A 31 10.04 -9.87 10.68
C LEU A 31 9.40 -10.35 11.99
N SER A 32 10.25 -10.57 12.99
CA SER A 32 9.79 -10.80 14.36
C SER A 32 8.84 -9.68 14.80
N GLY A 33 7.68 -10.04 15.35
CA GLY A 33 6.67 -9.08 15.83
C GLY A 33 5.66 -8.58 14.77
N SER A 34 5.62 -9.16 13.57
CA SER A 34 4.56 -8.88 12.60
C SER A 34 3.25 -9.57 12.99
N ALA A 35 2.37 -8.86 13.70
CA ALA A 35 1.02 -9.37 13.90
C ALA A 35 0.30 -9.54 12.55
N PRO A 36 -0.48 -10.62 12.35
CA PRO A 36 -1.25 -10.84 11.12
C PRO A 36 -2.14 -9.66 10.76
N PHE A 37 -2.29 -9.43 9.46
CA PHE A 37 -3.17 -8.41 8.90
C PHE A 37 -2.83 -7.00 9.38
N ARG A 38 -1.55 -6.68 9.59
CA ARG A 38 -1.14 -5.35 10.06
C ARG A 38 -1.64 -4.27 9.08
N PRO A 39 -2.31 -3.18 9.53
CA PRO A 39 -2.78 -2.10 8.66
C PRO A 39 -1.62 -1.22 8.19
N ALA A 40 -0.76 -1.79 7.35
CA ALA A 40 0.46 -1.22 6.83
C ALA A 40 0.67 -1.71 5.38
N GLY A 41 1.67 -1.15 4.70
CA GLY A 41 1.96 -1.47 3.31
C GLY A 41 2.27 -0.23 2.49
N ALA A 42 2.20 -0.38 1.17
CA ALA A 42 2.33 0.74 0.25
C ALA A 42 1.16 1.71 0.43
N PHE A 43 1.46 3.00 0.53
CA PHE A 43 0.45 4.06 0.69
C PHE A 43 0.59 5.19 -0.34
N ASP A 44 1.60 5.12 -1.20
CA ASP A 44 1.77 6.02 -2.34
C ASP A 44 2.51 5.31 -3.49
N GLY A 45 2.62 6.03 -4.60
CA GLY A 45 3.57 5.73 -5.67
C GLY A 45 4.05 7.04 -6.28
N LYS A 46 5.35 7.14 -6.59
CA LYS A 46 5.94 8.30 -7.27
C LYS A 46 6.91 7.81 -8.32
N VAL A 47 6.87 8.42 -9.50
CA VAL A 47 7.80 8.09 -10.60
C VAL A 47 8.16 9.36 -11.37
N THR A 48 9.42 9.46 -11.76
CA THR A 48 9.93 10.53 -12.60
C THR A 48 10.89 9.93 -13.64
N CYS A 49 11.20 10.71 -14.67
CA CYS A 49 12.21 10.40 -15.67
C CYS A 49 13.10 11.65 -15.86
N SER A 50 14.19 11.56 -16.61
CA SER A 50 15.12 12.67 -16.81
C SER A 50 14.43 13.95 -17.34
N GLU A 51 13.48 13.82 -18.26
CA GLU A 51 12.71 14.94 -18.79
C GLU A 51 11.84 15.61 -17.71
N LEU A 52 11.12 14.81 -16.91
CA LEU A 52 10.28 15.34 -15.84
C LEU A 52 11.11 15.96 -14.72
N ALA A 53 12.24 15.34 -14.36
CA ALA A 53 13.15 15.84 -13.33
C ALA A 53 13.76 17.20 -13.72
N ASN A 54 14.17 17.38 -14.98
CA ASN A 54 14.64 18.68 -15.50
C ASN A 54 13.58 19.79 -15.36
N ASN A 55 12.30 19.43 -15.34
CA ASN A 55 11.17 20.34 -15.18
C ASN A 55 10.56 20.29 -13.77
N PHE A 56 11.29 19.79 -12.76
CA PHE A 56 10.81 19.64 -11.38
C PHE A 56 9.41 19.00 -11.29
N SER A 57 9.22 17.92 -12.05
CA SER A 57 7.94 17.26 -12.24
C SER A 57 8.05 15.76 -11.96
N PHE A 58 6.93 15.16 -11.54
CA PHE A 58 6.82 13.72 -11.32
C PHE A 58 5.34 13.29 -11.31
N TRP A 59 5.09 12.04 -11.67
CA TRP A 59 3.79 11.42 -11.45
C TRP A 59 3.72 10.89 -10.03
N ALA A 60 2.59 11.11 -9.35
CA ALA A 60 2.32 10.51 -8.06
C ALA A 60 0.88 10.06 -7.92
N ARG A 61 0.70 9.07 -7.06
CA ARG A 61 -0.59 8.56 -6.62
C ARG A 61 -0.60 8.52 -5.10
N PHE A 62 -1.64 9.09 -4.50
CA PHE A 62 -1.91 8.94 -3.07
C PHE A 62 -2.78 7.72 -2.86
N GLY A 63 -2.30 6.75 -2.09
CA GLY A 63 -2.83 5.38 -2.06
C GLY A 63 -1.93 4.40 -2.82
N ARG A 64 -2.25 3.11 -2.75
CA ARG A 64 -1.43 2.04 -3.31
C ARG A 64 -1.16 2.24 -4.81
N ALA A 65 0.08 2.05 -5.24
CA ALA A 65 0.48 2.17 -6.63
C ALA A 65 -0.33 1.26 -7.57
N CYS A 66 -0.67 0.04 -7.12
CA CYS A 66 -1.52 -0.91 -7.85
C CYS A 66 -2.98 -0.48 -7.98
N GLY A 67 -3.44 0.43 -7.11
CA GLY A 67 -4.77 1.03 -7.15
C GLY A 67 -5.87 0.37 -6.35
N GLU A 68 -5.53 -0.70 -5.64
CA GLU A 68 -6.45 -1.30 -4.69
C GLU A 68 -6.74 -0.33 -3.54
N PRO A 69 -8.01 -0.05 -3.22
CA PRO A 69 -8.35 0.78 -2.07
C PRO A 69 -8.08 0.06 -0.76
N PHE A 70 -8.03 0.84 0.32
CA PHE A 70 -8.10 0.35 1.70
C PHE A 70 -9.30 0.98 2.39
N ASN A 71 -10.26 0.16 2.81
CA ASN A 71 -11.40 0.57 3.61
C ASN A 71 -11.13 0.21 5.07
N ALA A 72 -10.97 1.22 5.92
CA ALA A 72 -10.63 1.05 7.33
C ALA A 72 -11.76 0.39 8.11
N LYS A 73 -13.03 0.70 7.82
CA LYS A 73 -14.19 0.10 8.50
C LYS A 73 -14.28 -1.39 8.20
N ASP A 74 -14.19 -1.79 6.94
CA ASP A 74 -14.26 -3.19 6.53
C ASP A 74 -13.03 -3.97 7.01
N PHE A 75 -11.87 -3.33 7.05
CA PHE A 75 -10.66 -3.91 7.62
C PHE A 75 -10.81 -4.18 9.12
N LEU A 76 -11.27 -3.22 9.91
CA LEU A 76 -11.47 -3.37 11.36
C LEU A 76 -12.56 -4.40 11.69
N GLY A 77 -13.62 -4.46 10.88
CA GLY A 77 -14.65 -5.49 11.00
C GLY A 77 -14.12 -6.91 10.80
N ARG A 78 -13.17 -7.10 9.88
CA ARG A 78 -12.51 -8.40 9.63
C ARG A 78 -11.37 -8.70 10.61
N ASN A 79 -10.77 -7.67 11.21
CA ASN A 79 -9.59 -7.79 12.04
C ASN A 79 -9.76 -7.08 13.40
N PRO A 80 -10.56 -7.64 14.33
CA PRO A 80 -10.86 -7.03 15.61
C PRO A 80 -9.62 -6.75 16.49
N GLN A 81 -8.51 -7.46 16.27
CA GLN A 81 -7.24 -7.22 16.96
C GLN A 81 -6.69 -5.80 16.74
N TRP A 82 -7.15 -5.10 15.71
CA TRP A 82 -6.76 -3.74 15.38
C TRP A 82 -7.81 -2.68 15.77
N ASN A 83 -8.91 -3.05 16.45
CA ASN A 83 -10.01 -2.12 16.79
C ASN A 83 -9.59 -0.93 17.66
N TRP A 84 -8.47 -1.02 18.37
CA TRP A 84 -7.89 0.11 19.10
C TRP A 84 -7.50 1.29 18.18
N LEU A 85 -7.38 1.05 16.87
CA LEU A 85 -7.17 2.08 15.85
C LEU A 85 -8.47 2.72 15.35
N GLN A 86 -9.64 2.32 15.83
CA GLN A 86 -10.92 2.90 15.43
C GLN A 86 -10.90 4.42 15.67
N GLY A 87 -11.31 5.20 14.66
CA GLY A 87 -11.23 6.67 14.65
C GLY A 87 -9.88 7.24 14.21
N TYR A 88 -8.78 6.49 14.36
CA TYR A 88 -7.44 6.88 13.94
C TYR A 88 -7.08 6.35 12.55
N LEU A 89 -7.44 5.11 12.26
CA LEU A 89 -7.22 4.49 10.96
C LEU A 89 -8.12 5.14 9.92
N LYS A 90 -7.50 5.67 8.86
CA LYS A 90 -8.21 6.39 7.80
C LYS A 90 -8.23 5.54 6.53
N ASP A 91 -9.30 5.67 5.77
CA ASP A 91 -9.40 5.06 4.45
C ASP A 91 -8.27 5.52 3.52
N ARG A 92 -7.94 4.69 2.55
CA ARG A 92 -7.13 5.05 1.38
C ARG A 92 -7.91 4.64 0.12
N PRO A 93 -8.86 5.46 -0.33
CA PRO A 93 -9.56 5.19 -1.58
C PRO A 93 -8.57 5.23 -2.76
N SER A 94 -8.92 4.54 -3.84
CA SER A 94 -8.18 4.62 -5.09
C SER A 94 -8.21 6.05 -5.64
N GLN A 95 -7.03 6.60 -5.94
CA GLN A 95 -6.87 7.91 -6.58
C GLN A 95 -6.21 7.76 -7.95
N PRO A 96 -6.41 8.70 -8.90
CA PRO A 96 -5.69 8.69 -10.16
C PRO A 96 -4.20 8.99 -9.96
N TRP A 97 -3.38 8.50 -10.89
CA TRP A 97 -2.04 9.05 -11.07
C TRP A 97 -2.17 10.51 -11.53
N THR A 98 -1.47 11.40 -10.82
CA THR A 98 -1.51 12.84 -11.04
C THR A 98 -0.11 13.35 -11.31
N LEU A 99 0.05 14.19 -12.33
CA LEU A 99 1.32 14.82 -12.66
C LEU A 99 1.48 16.11 -11.86
N PHE A 100 2.45 16.11 -10.95
CA PHE A 100 2.87 17.27 -10.18
C PHE A 100 3.99 18.00 -10.91
N ARG A 101 3.93 19.33 -10.90
CA ARG A 101 4.92 20.21 -11.54
C ARG A 101 5.20 21.39 -10.61
N ALA A 102 6.43 21.88 -10.58
CA ALA A 102 6.74 23.14 -9.92
C ALA A 102 5.90 24.28 -10.53
N LYS A 103 5.46 25.22 -9.70
CA LYS A 103 4.88 26.47 -10.21
C LYS A 103 6.01 27.33 -10.77
N ALA A 104 5.76 27.95 -11.93
CA ALA A 104 6.62 28.97 -12.50
C ALA A 104 6.66 30.23 -11.61
#